data_AF-G3MI27-F1
#
_entry.id   AF-G3MI27-F1
#
_cell.length_a   1.000
_cell.length_b   1.000
_cell.length_c   1.000
_cell.angle_alpha   90.00
_cell.angle_beta   90.00
_cell.angle_gamma   90.00
#
_symmetry.space_group_name_H-M   'P 1'
#
loop_
_entity.id
_entity.type
_entity.pdbx_description
1 polymer ?
#
loop_
_entity_poly.entity_id
_entity_poly.type
_entity_poly.pdbx_seq_one_letter_code
_entity_poly.pdbx_strand_id
1 'polypeptide(L)'
;RHLNKRHITKKKGNAPVDGLIAYQDRGGLKYPTRELIDVLLSLKRFVDIVLYYRKAIEKPLESSVERAVGILMDTPVLQCQNKDADHRKQFLELLCRKFIKPLLTNHAMNITDKNSVMKMYAKKPLSRKVLKL
;
A
#
# COMPACT_ATOMS: atom_id res chain seq x y z
N ARG A 1 -18.80 36.98 3.54
CA ARG A 1 -18.16 35.99 4.45
C ARG A 1 -17.17 35.15 3.64
N HIS A 2 -15.91 35.58 3.58
CA HIS A 2 -14.87 34.90 2.79
C HIS A 2 -14.35 33.66 3.54
N LEU A 3 -14.58 32.48 2.95
CA LEU A 3 -13.95 31.23 3.39
C LEU A 3 -12.46 31.29 3.05
N ASN A 4 -11.63 31.42 4.09
CA ASN A 4 -10.19 31.26 4.02
C ASN A 4 -9.85 29.85 3.48
N LYS A 5 -9.59 29.75 2.17
CA LYS A 5 -8.91 28.59 1.59
C LYS A 5 -7.47 28.59 2.11
N ARG A 6 -7.22 27.89 3.22
CA ARG A 6 -5.85 27.55 3.62
C ARG A 6 -5.29 26.62 2.56
N HIS A 7 -4.57 27.18 1.58
CA HIS A 7 -3.66 26.39 0.76
C HIS A 7 -2.60 25.82 1.71
N ILE A 8 -2.76 24.55 2.07
CA ILE A 8 -1.74 23.80 2.81
C ILE A 8 -0.61 23.57 1.79
N THR A 9 0.32 24.52 1.71
CA THR A 9 1.52 24.38 0.92
C THR A 9 2.42 23.36 1.60
N LYS A 10 2.85 22.33 0.86
CA LYS A 10 3.84 21.36 1.36
C LYS A 10 5.11 22.14 1.75
N LYS A 11 5.62 21.92 2.97
CA LYS A 11 6.98 22.39 3.30
C LYS A 11 7.94 21.77 2.27
N LYS A 12 8.70 22.59 1.54
CA LYS A 12 9.71 22.11 0.58
C LYS A 12 10.72 21.26 1.36
N GLY A 13 10.66 19.95 1.18
CA GLY A 13 11.70 19.04 1.63
C GLY A 13 12.75 18.88 0.53
N ASN A 14 13.99 18.61 0.93
CA ASN A 14 15.10 18.41 -0.01
C ASN A 14 15.22 16.95 -0.51
N ALA A 15 14.24 16.09 -0.20
CA ALA A 15 14.26 14.72 -0.68
C ALA A 15 13.92 14.68 -2.19
N PRO A 16 14.64 13.89 -3.01
CA PRO A 16 14.34 13.75 -4.45
C PRO A 16 12.88 13.35 -4.73
N VAL A 17 12.30 12.56 -3.83
CA VAL A 17 10.89 12.12 -3.89
C VAL A 17 9.92 13.29 -3.75
N ASP A 18 10.28 14.34 -3.01
CA ASP A 18 9.48 15.55 -2.88
C ASP A 18 9.42 16.34 -4.19
N GLY A 19 10.52 16.32 -4.95
CA GLY A 19 10.59 16.88 -6.30
C GLY A 19 9.67 16.12 -7.27
N LEU A 20 9.73 14.79 -7.29
CA LEU A 20 8.86 13.97 -8.15
C LEU A 20 7.37 14.21 -7.88
N ILE A 21 6.99 14.29 -6.61
CA ILE A 21 5.60 14.59 -6.23
C ILE A 21 5.21 15.99 -6.68
N ALA A 22 6.09 16.99 -6.50
CA ALA A 22 5.83 18.36 -6.92
C ALA A 22 5.69 18.50 -8.45
N TYR A 23 6.45 17.74 -9.24
CA TYR A 23 6.32 17.74 -10.70
C TYR A 23 5.04 17.05 -11.20
N GLN A 24 4.50 16.10 -10.43
CA GLN A 24 3.24 15.43 -10.74
C GLN A 24 2.02 16.20 -10.18
N ASP A 25 2.22 17.06 -9.19
CA ASP A 25 1.17 17.85 -8.56
C ASP A 25 0.74 19.02 -9.46
N ARG A 26 -0.53 19.00 -9.90
CA ARG A 26 -1.15 20.11 -10.62
C ARG A 26 -1.88 21.09 -9.69
N GLY A 27 -1.50 21.14 -8.41
CA GLY A 27 -2.11 21.99 -7.37
C GLY A 27 -3.40 21.42 -6.78
N GLY A 28 -3.73 20.16 -7.07
CA GLY A 28 -4.93 19.47 -6.58
C GLY A 28 -4.66 18.44 -5.48
N LEU A 29 -3.40 18.15 -5.18
CA LEU A 29 -3.05 17.13 -4.20
C LEU A 29 -3.15 17.68 -2.77
N LYS A 30 -3.80 16.90 -1.90
CA LYS A 30 -3.74 17.10 -0.45
C LYS A 30 -2.56 16.31 0.09
N TYR A 31 -1.66 17.00 0.78
CA TYR A 31 -0.52 16.37 1.43
C TYR A 31 -0.94 15.75 2.77
N PRO A 32 -0.66 14.45 3.00
CA PRO A 32 -1.01 13.79 4.25
C PRO A 32 -0.19 14.35 5.42
N THR A 33 -0.72 14.21 6.64
CA THR A 33 0.03 14.49 7.86
C THR A 33 1.17 13.49 8.03
N ARG A 34 2.22 13.89 8.76
CA ARG A 34 3.35 12.98 9.08
C ARG A 34 2.88 11.71 9.79
N GLU A 35 1.97 11.87 10.76
CA GLU A 35 1.36 10.76 11.48
C GLU A 35 0.69 9.75 10.55
N LEU A 36 -0.08 10.23 9.57
CA LEU A 36 -0.70 9.36 8.57
C LEU A 36 0.37 8.63 7.74
N ILE A 37 1.44 9.31 7.31
CA ILE A 37 2.54 8.68 6.57
C ILE A 37 3.18 7.55 7.39
N ASP A 38 3.46 7.78 8.67
CA ASP A 38 4.09 6.80 9.56
C ASP A 38 3.19 5.55 9.75
N VAL A 39 1.87 5.75 9.87
CA VAL A 39 0.90 4.65 9.89
C VAL A 39 0.92 3.87 8.58
N LEU A 40 0.89 4.55 7.43
CA LEU A 40 0.90 3.89 6.12
C LEU A 40 2.21 3.10 5.88
N LEU A 41 3.36 3.64 6.29
CA LEU A 41 4.64 2.93 6.23
C LEU A 41 4.65 1.69 7.11
N SER A 42 4.06 1.78 8.30
CA SER A 42 3.92 0.65 9.23
C SER A 42 3.01 -0.43 8.66
N LEU A 43 1.87 -0.05 8.06
CA LEU A 43 0.98 -0.98 7.36
C LEU A 43 1.67 -1.67 6.20
N LYS A 44 2.50 -0.96 5.43
CA LYS A 44 3.28 -1.57 4.36
C LYS A 44 4.23 -2.63 4.90
N ARG A 45 5.01 -2.30 5.94
CA ARG A 45 5.94 -3.25 6.59
C ARG A 45 5.20 -4.47 7.15
N PHE A 46 4.04 -4.25 7.75
CA PHE A 46 3.17 -5.32 8.23
C PHE A 46 2.78 -6.28 7.10
N VAL A 47 2.29 -5.75 5.96
CA VAL A 47 1.92 -6.57 4.80
C VAL A 47 3.14 -7.31 4.22
N ASP A 48 4.29 -6.65 4.11
CA ASP A 48 5.53 -7.28 3.63
C ASP A 48 5.94 -8.49 4.49
N ILE A 49 5.86 -8.35 5.83
CA ILE A 49 6.13 -9.43 6.78
C ILE A 49 5.10 -10.57 6.63
N VAL A 50 3.81 -10.22 6.57
CA VAL A 50 2.72 -11.20 6.43
C VAL A 50 2.90 -12.03 5.17
N LEU A 51 3.20 -11.39 4.03
CA LEU A 51 3.42 -12.07 2.76
C LEU A 51 4.71 -12.90 2.74
N TYR A 52 5.75 -12.47 3.45
CA TYR A 52 7.00 -13.22 3.56
C TYR A 52 6.82 -14.53 4.34
N TYR A 53 6.19 -14.47 5.51
CA TYR A 53 6.07 -15.62 6.42
C TYR A 53 4.85 -16.50 6.14
N ARG A 54 3.76 -15.96 5.58
CA ARG A 54 2.53 -16.71 5.31
C ARG A 54 2.21 -16.69 3.82
N LYS A 55 2.76 -17.67 3.10
CA LYS A 55 2.53 -17.82 1.65
C LYS A 55 1.09 -18.21 1.27
N ALA A 56 0.34 -18.80 2.20
CA ALA A 56 -1.05 -19.16 2.01
C ALA A 56 -1.88 -18.59 3.17
N ILE A 57 -2.59 -17.50 2.90
CA ILE A 57 -3.52 -16.87 3.84
C ILE A 57 -4.90 -16.96 3.21
N GLU A 58 -5.83 -17.59 3.91
CA GLU A 58 -7.23 -17.55 3.51
C GLU A 58 -7.74 -16.11 3.67
N LYS A 59 -8.33 -15.56 2.59
CA LYS A 59 -8.85 -14.18 2.54
C LYS A 59 -7.80 -13.15 3.02
N PRO A 60 -6.70 -12.97 2.27
CA PRO A 60 -5.54 -12.19 2.74
C PRO A 60 -5.88 -10.73 3.04
N LEU A 61 -6.86 -10.15 2.35
CA LEU A 61 -7.30 -8.78 2.59
C LEU A 61 -8.04 -8.67 3.93
N GLU A 62 -9.09 -9.46 4.12
CA GLU A 62 -9.91 -9.47 5.34
C GLU A 62 -9.06 -9.73 6.58
N SER A 63 -8.27 -10.81 6.56
CA SER A 63 -7.40 -11.20 7.68
C SER A 63 -6.37 -10.13 8.04
N SER A 64 -5.81 -9.45 7.03
CA SER A 64 -4.82 -8.38 7.25
C SER A 64 -5.47 -7.11 7.79
N VAL A 65 -6.65 -6.76 7.27
CA VAL A 65 -7.40 -5.57 7.72
C VAL A 65 -7.85 -5.75 9.17
N GLU A 66 -8.45 -6.88 9.52
CA GLU A 66 -8.92 -7.15 10.87
C GLU A 66 -7.78 -7.03 11.90
N ARG A 67 -6.64 -7.66 11.62
CA ARG A 67 -5.46 -7.60 12.50
C ARG A 67 -4.89 -6.18 12.60
N ALA A 68 -4.77 -5.47 11.48
CA ALA A 68 -4.26 -4.11 11.47
C ALA A 68 -5.17 -3.15 12.26
N VAL A 69 -6.48 -3.26 12.08
CA VAL A 69 -7.48 -2.44 12.79
C VAL A 69 -7.40 -2.69 14.29
N GLY A 70 -7.32 -3.95 14.72
CA GLY A 70 -7.17 -4.29 16.14
C GLY A 70 -5.98 -3.56 16.78
N ILE A 71 -4.79 -3.67 16.16
CA ILE A 71 -3.57 -3.02 16.66
C ILE A 71 -3.69 -1.49 16.65
N LEU A 72 -4.27 -0.91 15.61
CA LEU A 72 -4.42 0.54 15.48
C LEU A 72 -5.45 1.12 16.46
N MET A 73 -6.46 0.34 16.85
CA MET A 73 -7.41 0.75 17.89
C MET A 73 -6.72 0.90 19.24
N ASP A 74 -5.76 0.02 19.56
CA ASP A 74 -4.98 0.06 20.82
C ASP A 74 -3.89 1.15 20.82
N THR A 75 -3.50 1.63 19.64
CA THR A 75 -2.44 2.63 19.49
C THR A 75 -3.04 4.05 19.54
N PRO A 76 -2.44 5.06 20.21
CA PRO A 76 -2.99 6.41 20.28
C PRO A 76 -2.71 7.25 19.00
N VAL A 77 -3.02 6.71 17.83
CA VAL A 77 -2.87 7.39 16.52
C VAL A 77 -4.21 7.55 15.82
N LEU A 78 -4.32 8.59 14.97
CA LEU A 78 -5.50 8.86 14.16
C LEU A 78 -6.79 8.91 15.01
N GLN A 79 -6.72 9.55 16.18
CA GLN A 79 -7.85 9.66 17.09
C GLN A 79 -8.90 10.65 16.56
N CYS A 80 -10.18 10.29 16.72
CA CYS A 80 -11.28 11.20 16.41
C CYS A 80 -11.42 12.27 17.50
N GLN A 81 -11.72 13.51 17.10
CA GLN A 81 -11.93 14.62 18.04
C GLN A 81 -13.02 14.33 19.08
N ASN A 82 -14.09 13.65 18.66
CA ASN A 82 -15.23 13.30 19.50
C ASN A 82 -14.98 12.04 20.36
N LYS A 83 -13.80 11.41 20.26
CA LYS A 83 -13.43 10.13 20.93
C LYS A 83 -14.43 8.98 20.73
N ASP A 84 -15.23 9.04 19.66
CA ASP A 84 -16.14 7.97 19.26
C ASP A 84 -15.33 6.75 18.76
N ALA A 85 -15.41 5.66 19.52
CA ALA A 85 -14.67 4.43 19.24
C ALA A 85 -15.18 3.69 18.01
N ASP A 86 -16.50 3.70 17.76
CA ASP A 86 -17.11 3.00 16.63
C ASP A 86 -16.81 3.74 15.33
N HIS A 87 -16.93 5.07 15.34
CA HIS A 87 -16.53 5.90 14.21
C HIS A 87 -15.04 5.74 13.90
N ARG A 88 -14.18 5.70 14.94
CA ARG A 88 -12.74 5.47 14.76
C ARG A 88 -12.46 4.10 14.15
N LYS A 89 -13.13 3.06 14.62
CA LYS A 89 -12.99 1.70 14.09
C LYS A 89 -13.37 1.64 12.61
N GLN A 90 -14.51 2.20 12.22
CA GLN A 90 -14.94 2.26 10.82
C GLN A 90 -13.95 3.04 9.95
N PHE A 91 -13.43 4.16 10.44
CA PHE A 91 -12.41 4.93 9.76
C PHE A 91 -11.12 4.10 9.53
N LEU A 92 -10.64 3.39 10.56
CA LEU A 92 -9.46 2.55 10.47
C LEU A 92 -9.68 1.35 9.53
N GLU A 93 -10.86 0.74 9.53
CA GLU A 93 -11.23 -0.33 8.59
C GLU A 93 -11.15 0.15 7.15
N LEU A 94 -11.73 1.31 6.86
CA LEU A 94 -11.69 1.92 5.53
C LEU A 94 -10.25 2.25 5.11
N LEU A 95 -9.46 2.84 6.00
CA LEU A 95 -8.07 3.21 5.76
C LEU A 95 -7.22 1.97 5.48
N CYS A 96 -7.28 0.97 6.35
CA CYS A 96 -6.53 -0.28 6.22
C CYS A 96 -6.93 -1.01 4.94
N ARG A 97 -8.23 -1.18 4.66
CA ARG A 97 -8.71 -1.87 3.46
C ARG A 97 -8.26 -1.15 2.19
N LYS A 98 -8.38 0.18 2.14
CA LYS A 98 -7.98 0.98 0.96
C LYS A 98 -6.48 0.93 0.70
N PHE A 99 -5.65 0.86 1.74
CA PHE A 99 -4.20 0.83 1.60
C PHE A 99 -3.62 -0.58 1.41
N ILE A 100 -4.13 -1.58 2.13
CA ILE A 100 -3.64 -2.97 2.05
C ILE A 100 -4.01 -3.61 0.71
N LYS A 101 -5.20 -3.35 0.18
CA LYS A 101 -5.67 -3.93 -1.09
C LYS A 101 -4.67 -3.75 -2.25
N PRO A 102 -4.19 -2.54 -2.59
CA PRO A 102 -3.23 -2.38 -3.67
C PRO A 102 -1.88 -3.07 -3.39
N LEU A 103 -1.44 -3.16 -2.13
CA LEU A 103 -0.20 -3.89 -1.79
C LEU A 103 -0.33 -5.39 -2.12
N LEU A 104 -1.45 -6.00 -1.74
CA LEU A 104 -1.73 -7.41 -2.03
C LEU A 104 -1.90 -7.65 -3.53
N THR A 105 -2.65 -6.79 -4.23
CA THR A 105 -2.83 -6.88 -5.69
C THR A 105 -1.49 -6.79 -6.41
N ASN A 106 -0.65 -5.82 -6.06
CA ASN A 106 0.67 -5.64 -6.68
C ASN A 106 1.57 -6.84 -6.42
N HIS A 107 1.52 -7.43 -5.22
CA HIS A 107 2.28 -8.63 -4.90
C HIS A 107 1.81 -9.83 -5.74
N ALA A 108 0.50 -10.05 -5.84
CA ALA A 108 -0.09 -11.12 -6.64
C ALA A 108 0.25 -10.97 -8.13
N MET A 109 0.19 -9.74 -8.67
CA MET A 109 0.61 -9.44 -10.04
C MET A 109 2.08 -9.77 -10.25
N ASN A 110 2.97 -9.32 -9.37
CA ASN A 110 4.40 -9.59 -9.46
C ASN A 110 4.73 -11.09 -9.43
N ILE A 111 4.04 -11.89 -8.60
CA ILE A 111 4.20 -13.36 -8.61
C ILE A 111 3.70 -13.94 -9.93
N THR A 112 2.54 -13.49 -10.42
CA THR A 112 1.94 -13.96 -11.67
C THR A 112 2.84 -13.66 -12.86
N ASP A 113 3.42 -12.47 -12.93
CA ASP A 113 4.32 -12.05 -13.99
C ASP A 113 5.63 -12.84 -13.97
N LYS A 114 6.22 -13.08 -12.78
CA LYS A 114 7.40 -13.96 -12.66
C LYS A 114 7.11 -15.37 -13.15
N ASN A 115 5.95 -15.91 -12.78
CA ASN A 115 5.53 -17.25 -13.19
C ASN A 115 5.19 -17.33 -14.68
N SER A 116 4.63 -16.27 -15.28
CA SER A 116 4.31 -16.22 -16.72
C SER A 116 5.59 -16.22 -17.57
N VAL A 117 6.59 -15.43 -17.17
CA VAL A 117 7.93 -15.40 -17.78
C VAL A 117 8.61 -16.76 -17.66
N MET A 118 8.58 -17.39 -16.47
CA MET A 118 9.13 -18.74 -16.27
C MET A 118 8.46 -19.78 -17.18
N LYS A 119 7.13 -19.73 -17.31
CA LYS A 119 6.37 -20.61 -18.22
C LYS A 119 6.74 -20.39 -19.69
N MET A 120 6.99 -19.14 -20.12
CA MET A 120 7.43 -18.87 -21.49
C MET A 120 8.82 -19.47 -21.77
N TYR A 121 9.76 -19.37 -20.83
CA TYR A 121 11.09 -19.97 -20.99
C TYR A 121 11.07 -21.50 -20.95
N ALA A 122 10.21 -22.11 -20.11
CA ALA A 122 10.02 -23.56 -20.05
C ALA A 122 9.37 -24.16 -21.30
N LYS A 123 8.73 -23.33 -22.14
CA LYS A 123 8.12 -23.73 -23.42
C LYS A 123 9.07 -23.63 -24.62
N LYS A 124 10.35 -23.29 -24.45
CA LYS A 124 11.30 -23.39 -25.57
C LYS A 124 11.35 -24.86 -26.03
N PRO A 125 11.07 -25.14 -27.31
CA PRO A 125 11.22 -26.50 -27.82
C PRO A 125 12.68 -26.93 -27.64
N LEU A 126 12.88 -28.13 -27.08
CA LEU A 126 14.20 -28.79 -26.92
C LEU A 126 14.91 -29.05 -28.27
N SER A 127 14.25 -28.80 -29.39
CA SER A 127 14.81 -28.92 -30.72
C SER A 127 15.39 -27.58 -31.20
N ARG A 128 16.63 -27.28 -30.81
CA ARG A 128 17.51 -26.43 -31.61
C ARG A 128 18.69 -27.29 -32.08
N LYS A 129 18.61 -27.69 -33.36
CA LYS A 129 19.63 -28.34 -34.18
C LYS A 129 19.91 -29.81 -33.86
N VAL A 130 19.19 -30.72 -34.54
CA VAL A 130 19.85 -31.93 -35.04
C VAL A 130 20.65 -31.48 -36.26
N LEU A 131 21.96 -31.30 -36.10
CA LEU A 131 22.89 -31.32 -37.23
C LEU A 131 22.77 -32.72 -37.83
N LYS A 132 22.15 -32.83 -39.00
CA LYS A 132 22.28 -34.03 -39.82
C LYS A 132 23.74 -34.10 -40.24
N LEU A 133 24.44 -35.14 -39.77
CA LEU A 133 25.72 -35.59 -40.33
C LEU A 133 25.44 -36.26 -41.68
#